data_AF-A0A7C1LRB3-F1
#
_entry.id   AF-A0A7C1LRB3-F1
#
_cell.length_a   1.000
_cell.length_b   1.000
_cell.length_c   1.000
_cell.angle_alpha   90.00
_cell.angle_beta   90.00
_cell.angle_gamma   90.00
#
_symmetry.space_group_name_H-M   'P 1'
#
loop_
_entity.id
_entity.type
_entity.pdbx_description
1 polymer ?
#
loop_
_entity_poly.entity_id
_entity_poly.type
_entity_poly.pdbx_seq_one_letter_code
_entity_poly.pdbx_strand_id
1 'polypeptide(L)' 'MNYLSIEQISEKTSICKRTIQDWLHRQDNPLPYYRMGKRKGIRVSEEVLDKWLEQYKAYPNQRVEKLVDIRRAQ' A
#
# COMPACT_ATOMS: atom_id res chain seq x y z
N MET A 1 -10.30 3.10 -17.44
CA MET A 1 -10.17 2.99 -15.96
C MET A 1 -9.66 1.61 -15.61
N ASN A 2 -8.43 1.52 -15.11
CA ASN A 2 -7.80 0.25 -14.72
C ASN A 2 -8.02 -0.02 -13.23
N TYR A 3 -8.35 -1.26 -12.87
CA TYR A 3 -8.65 -1.67 -11.50
C TYR A 3 -7.71 -2.77 -11.03
N LEU A 4 -6.91 -2.47 -10.01
CA LEU A 4 -5.90 -3.35 -9.47
C LEU A 4 -6.46 -4.13 -8.29
N SER A 5 -6.12 -5.41 -8.22
CA SER A 5 -6.30 -6.23 -7.02
C SER A 5 -5.18 -5.95 -6.01
N ILE A 6 -5.37 -6.33 -4.75
CA ILE A 6 -4.34 -6.18 -3.70
C ILE A 6 -3.01 -6.82 -4.14
N GLU A 7 -3.06 -7.94 -4.86
CA GLU A 7 -1.86 -8.61 -5.39
C GLU A 7 -1.13 -7.75 -6.41
N GLN A 8 -1.87 -7.21 -7.39
CA GLN A 8 -1.28 -6.35 -8.42
C GLN A 8 -0.71 -5.04 -7.83
N ILE A 9 -1.35 -4.50 -6.80
CA ILE A 9 -0.84 -3.32 -6.07
C ILE A 9 0.47 -3.69 -5.38
N SER A 10 0.53 -4.86 -4.73
CA SER A 10 1.72 -5.35 -4.04
C SER A 10 2.90 -5.52 -5.00
N GLU A 11 2.66 -6.11 -6.18
CA GLU A 11 3.67 -6.28 -7.22
C GLU A 11 4.14 -4.91 -7.78
N LYS A 12 3.20 -4.01 -8.11
CA LYS A 12 3.51 -2.71 -8.70
C LYS A 12 4.29 -1.79 -7.73
N THR A 13 3.94 -1.81 -6.45
CA THR A 13 4.51 -0.88 -5.45
C THR A 13 5.62 -1.50 -4.61
N SER A 14 5.84 -2.82 -4.71
CA SER A 14 6.71 -3.60 -3.82
C SER A 14 6.34 -3.50 -2.33
N ILE A 15 5.08 -3.15 -2.04
CA ILE A 15 4.55 -3.03 -0.68
C ILE A 15 3.84 -4.33 -0.31
N CYS A 16 4.04 -4.82 0.91
CA CYS A 16 3.44 -6.06 1.35
C CYS A 16 1.90 -5.98 1.37
N LYS A 17 1.23 -7.06 0.94
CA LYS A 17 -0.24 -7.19 0.94
C LYS A 17 -0.87 -6.80 2.28
N ARG A 18 -0.22 -7.11 3.40
CA ARG A 18 -0.67 -6.75 4.76
C ARG A 18 -0.72 -5.24 4.97
N THR A 19 0.29 -4.51 4.53
CA THR A 19 0.32 -3.04 4.61
C THR A 19 -0.77 -2.43 3.73
N ILE A 20 -1.01 -3.00 2.55
CA ILE A 20 -2.10 -2.55 1.68
C ILE A 20 -3.46 -2.82 2.34
N GLN A 21 -3.64 -3.96 3.00
CA GLN A 21 -4.84 -4.23 3.79
C GLN A 21 -5.02 -3.26 4.94
N ASP A 22 -3.93 -2.93 5.66
CA ASP A 22 -3.95 -1.89 6.70
C ASP A 22 -4.48 -0.56 6.14
N TRP A 23 -3.99 -0.14 4.98
CA TRP A 23 -4.45 1.10 4.32
C TRP A 23 -5.94 1.11 4.01
N LEU A 24 -6.55 -0.04 3.69
CA LEU A 24 -7.99 -0.15 3.44
C LEU A 24 -8.82 0.00 4.73
N HIS A 25 -8.22 -0.29 5.90
CA HIS A 25 -8.87 -0.30 7.21
C HIS A 25 -8.46 0.86 8.11
N ARG A 26 -7.63 1.79 7.60
CA ARG A 26 -7.20 2.97 8.36
C ARG A 26 -8.37 3.86 8.72
N GLN A 27 -8.29 4.43 9.93
CA GLN A 27 -9.27 5.40 10.43
C GLN A 27 -9.09 6.78 9.77
N ASP A 28 -7.84 7.18 9.51
CA ASP A 28 -7.51 8.45 8.86
C ASP A 28 -7.01 8.19 7.43
N ASN A 29 -7.68 8.82 6.46
CA ASN A 29 -7.41 8.72 5.02
C ASN A 29 -7.25 7.27 4.48
N PRO A 30 -8.28 6.41 4.58
CA PRO A 30 -8.21 5.05 4.04
C PRO A 30 -8.05 5.04 2.52
N LEU A 31 -7.36 4.02 2.00
CA LEU A 31 -7.22 3.82 0.56
C LEU A 31 -8.61 3.53 -0.05
N PRO A 32 -9.12 4.35 -0.98
CA PRO A 32 -10.44 4.13 -1.53
C PRO A 32 -10.48 2.85 -2.36
N TYR A 33 -11.47 2.01 -2.10
CA TYR A 33 -11.61 0.73 -2.78
C TYR A 33 -13.05 0.46 -3.20
N TYR A 34 -13.16 -0.38 -4.22
CA TYR A 34 -14.41 -0.86 -4.80
C TYR A 34 -14.54 -2.35 -4.51
N ARG A 35 -15.72 -2.76 -4.06
CA ARG A 35 -16.05 -4.18 -3.89
C ARG A 35 -16.79 -4.67 -5.13
N MET A 36 -16.09 -5.41 -5.99
CA MET A 36 -16.67 -5.98 -7.21
C MET A 36 -17.43 -7.29 -6.89
N GLY A 37 -18.58 -7.17 -6.22
CA GLY A 37 -19.45 -8.31 -5.89
C GLY A 37 -18.86 -9.34 -4.91
N LYS A 38 -19.66 -10.37 -4.58
CA LYS A 38 -19.33 -11.36 -3.52
C LYS A 38 -18.09 -12.24 -3.82
N ARG A 39 -17.68 -12.37 -5.10
CA ARG A 39 -16.58 -13.27 -5.53
C ARG A 39 -15.32 -12.58 -6.04
N LYS A 40 -15.37 -11.32 -6.52
CA LYS A 40 -14.21 -10.70 -7.21
C LYS A 40 -13.32 -9.85 -6.29
N GLY A 41 -13.58 -9.86 -4.99
CA GLY A 41 -12.73 -9.25 -3.98
C GLY A 41 -12.68 -7.73 -4.03
N ILE A 42 -11.70 -7.18 -3.33
CA ILE A 42 -11.43 -5.74 -3.24
C ILE A 42 -10.59 -5.30 -4.44
N ARG A 43 -10.99 -4.20 -5.06
CA ARG A 43 -10.29 -3.58 -6.20
C ARG A 43 -10.05 -2.11 -5.92
N VAL A 44 -8.89 -1.61 -6.30
CA VAL A 44 -8.54 -0.18 -6.19
C VAL A 44 -8.33 0.35 -7.60
N SER A 45 -8.85 1.55 -7.87
CA SER A 45 -8.57 2.20 -9.16
C SER A 45 -7.11 2.62 -9.21
N GLU A 46 -6.43 2.34 -10.31
CA GLU A 46 -5.01 2.68 -10.47
C GLU A 46 -4.76 4.19 -10.32
N GLU A 47 -5.59 5.03 -10.94
CA GLU A 47 -5.45 6.50 -10.84
C GLU A 47 -5.64 6.99 -9.40
N VAL A 48 -6.59 6.38 -8.67
CA VAL A 48 -6.84 6.71 -7.26
C VAL A 48 -5.66 6.28 -6.39
N LEU A 49 -5.10 5.10 -6.64
CA LEU A 49 -3.92 4.61 -5.94
C LEU A 49 -2.73 5.56 -6.16
N ASP A 50 -2.44 5.92 -7.41
CA ASP A 50 -1.33 6.82 -7.73
C ASP A 50 -1.51 8.18 -7.03
N LYS A 51 -2.69 8.81 -7.13
CA LYS A 51 -3.00 10.07 -6.43
C LYS A 51 -2.92 9.96 -4.90
N TRP A 52 -3.36 8.83 -4.34
CA TRP A 52 -3.31 8.58 -2.91
C TRP A 52 -1.85 8.39 -2.43
N LEU A 53 -1.03 7.69 -3.23
CA LEU A 53 0.40 7.54 -2.97
C LEU A 53 1.17 8.84 -3.12
N GLU A 54 0.78 9.73 -4.03
CA GLU A 54 1.37 11.08 -4.14
C GLU A 54 1.22 11.89 -2.84
N GLN A 55 0.05 11.82 -2.20
CA GLN A 55 -0.18 12.43 -0.90
C GLN A 55 0.69 11.82 0.20
N TYR A 56 0.99 10.52 0.09
CA TYR A 56 1.83 9.80 1.05
C TYR A 56 3.33 10.06 0.84
N LYS A 57 3.78 10.21 -0.42
CA LYS A 57 5.15 10.61 -0.78
C LYS A 57 5.47 12.03 -0.30
N ALA A 58 4.46 12.89 -0.17
CA ALA A 58 4.60 14.23 0.40
C ALA A 58 4.92 14.22 1.91
N TYR A 59 4.91 13.06 2.59
CA TYR A 59 5.43 12.88 3.94
C TYR A 59 6.80 12.19 3.93
N PRO A 60 7.91 12.95 3.74
CA PRO A 60 9.27 12.40 3.66
C PRO A 60 9.86 11.91 5.01
N ASN A 61 9.04 11.67 6.05
CA ASN A 61 9.55 11.50 7.42
C ASN A 61 9.58 10.07 7.96
N GLN A 62 9.26 9.03 7.18
CA GLN A 62 9.78 7.70 7.51
C GLN A 62 11.19 7.58 6.94
N ARG A 63 12.15 8.14 7.70
CA ARG A 63 13.55 7.71 7.67
C ARG A 63 13.52 6.19 7.62
N VAL A 64 13.94 5.63 6.48
CA VAL A 64 14.37 4.24 6.42
C VAL A 64 15.58 4.20 7.34
N GLU A 65 15.35 3.90 8.61
CA GLU A 65 16.42 3.49 9.51
C GLU A 65 16.96 2.21 8.89
N LYS A 66 18.04 2.39 8.14
CA LYS A 66 18.92 1.34 7.67
C LYS A 66 19.13 0.42 8.86
N LEU A 67 18.42 -0.72 8.87
CA LEU A 67 18.66 -1.81 9.81
C LEU A 67 20.07 -2.32 9.49
N VAL A 68 21.06 -1.72 10.13
CA VAL A 68 22.42 -2.25 10.14
C VAL A 68 22.34 -3.43 11.09
N ASP A 69 22.26 -4.63 10.52
CA ASP A 69 22.46 -5.87 11.27
C ASP A 69 23.93 -5.90 11.73
N ILE A 70 24.22 -5.26 12.86
CA ILE A 70 25.47 -5.47 13.58
C ILE A 70 25.35 -6.83 14.29
N ARG A 71 25.53 -7.91 13.52
CA ARG A 71 25.97 -9.19 14.09
C ARG A 71 27.34 -8.98 14.72
N ARG A 72 27.24 -8.67 16.01
CA ARG A 72 28.23 -8.75 17.08
C ARG A 72 29.31 -9.78 16.73
N ALA A 73 30.52 -9.30 16.43
CA ALA A 73 31.72 -10.09 16.62
C ALA A 73 31.85 -10.37 18.11
N GLN A 74 31.79 -11.64 18.50
CA GLN A 74 32.40 -12.16 19.72
C GLN A 74 33.28 -13.33 19.32
#